data_AF-A0A0R2UER6-F1
#
_entry.id   AF-A0A0R2UER6-F1
#
_cell.length_a   1.000
_cell.length_b   1.000
_cell.length_c   1.000
_cell.angle_alpha   90.00
_cell.angle_beta   90.00
_cell.angle_gamma   90.00
#
_symmetry.space_group_name_H-M   'P 1'
#
loop_
_entity.id
_entity.type
_entity.pdbx_description
1 polymer ?
#
loop_
_entity_poly.entity_id
_entity_poly.type
_entity_poly.pdbx_seq_one_letter_code
_entity_poly.pdbx_strand_id
1 'polypeptide(L)'
;MTIFKLGVVGQPIKHSLSPIIHQEFSIRTGIQLQYDAYEVPPEALDGFITNFFKDGGHGLNITLPHKKACIASAHVLSKDVELLSAANTLTGKEGGKKIVADSTDGAGFIRDCEDKNIQILNKNIIILGAGGASQSIIPSIAKLGPAKLLVDNRTKNKTNSLFNQFPEIPLLDLDNFNGPIDMVINATSAGLAGSFDWDIIHGLDKETIFYDLSYGPSETPFLQWASSYSTHKFDGIGMLIFQAAYSFELWFDIPPPTNHIKEILFKNND
;
A
#
# COMPACT_ATOMS: atom_id res chain seq x y z
N MET A 1 -12.68 -25.53 18.44
CA MET A 1 -12.21 -24.16 18.17
C MET A 1 -12.36 -23.91 16.69
N THR A 2 -12.85 -22.75 16.29
CA THR A 2 -13.03 -22.39 14.88
C THR A 2 -11.71 -21.82 14.36
N ILE A 3 -11.23 -22.32 13.21
CA ILE A 3 -10.06 -21.78 12.52
C ILE A 3 -10.59 -20.90 11.38
N PHE A 4 -10.26 -19.62 11.38
CA PHE A 4 -10.68 -18.68 10.32
C PHE A 4 -9.85 -18.88 9.06
N LYS A 5 -10.51 -19.05 7.90
CA LYS A 5 -9.83 -19.17 6.60
C LYS A 5 -9.62 -17.77 6.01
N LEU A 6 -8.37 -17.40 5.80
CA LEU A 6 -7.93 -16.13 5.25
C LEU A 6 -6.91 -16.37 4.12
N GLY A 7 -6.56 -15.32 3.41
CA GLY A 7 -5.41 -15.38 2.51
C GLY A 7 -5.17 -14.10 1.73
N VAL A 8 -4.19 -14.17 0.84
CA VAL A 8 -3.85 -13.10 -0.11
C VAL A 8 -3.95 -13.62 -1.54
N VAL A 9 -4.59 -12.86 -2.42
CA VAL A 9 -4.78 -13.20 -3.83
C VAL A 9 -3.98 -12.25 -4.72
N GLY A 10 -3.20 -12.80 -5.65
CA GLY A 10 -2.41 -12.03 -6.60
C GLY A 10 -1.82 -12.88 -7.72
N GLN A 11 -1.11 -12.23 -8.64
CA GLN A 11 -0.31 -12.93 -9.66
C GLN A 11 0.85 -12.03 -10.16
N PRO A 12 2.11 -12.39 -9.92
CA PRO A 12 2.59 -13.50 -9.08
C PRO A 12 2.32 -13.24 -7.58
N ILE A 13 2.30 -14.30 -6.76
CA ILE A 13 2.08 -14.16 -5.29
C ILE A 13 3.15 -14.79 -4.40
N LYS A 14 4.06 -15.59 -4.97
CA LYS A 14 5.03 -16.41 -4.23
C LYS A 14 5.88 -15.65 -3.20
N HIS A 15 6.13 -14.36 -3.44
CA HIS A 15 6.98 -13.51 -2.59
C HIS A 15 6.18 -12.70 -1.55
N SER A 16 4.88 -12.95 -1.39
CA SER A 16 4.08 -12.22 -0.40
C SER A 16 4.54 -12.54 1.01
N LEU A 17 4.82 -11.49 1.80
CA LEU A 17 5.12 -11.59 3.22
C LEU A 17 3.86 -11.62 4.10
N SER A 18 2.68 -11.39 3.51
CA SER A 18 1.40 -11.32 4.24
C SER A 18 1.09 -12.59 5.05
N PRO A 19 1.35 -13.82 4.55
CA PRO A 19 1.16 -15.03 5.36
C PRO A 19 1.97 -15.04 6.66
N ILE A 20 3.23 -14.58 6.62
CA ILE A 20 4.09 -14.50 7.81
C ILE A 20 3.52 -13.47 8.79
N ILE A 21 3.14 -12.29 8.30
CA ILE A 21 2.60 -11.20 9.11
C ILE A 21 1.31 -11.63 9.83
N HIS A 22 0.35 -12.20 9.10
CA HIS A 22 -0.93 -12.61 9.68
C HIS A 22 -0.80 -13.82 10.61
N GLN A 23 0.18 -14.70 10.38
CA GLN A 23 0.50 -15.78 11.32
C GLN A 23 1.03 -15.23 12.65
N GLU A 24 1.88 -14.20 12.63
CA GLU A 24 2.34 -13.55 13.86
C GLU A 24 1.21 -12.83 14.59
N PHE A 25 0.33 -12.14 13.86
CA PHE A 25 -0.87 -11.54 14.45
C PHE A 25 -1.76 -12.60 15.11
N SER A 26 -1.92 -13.77 14.49
CA SER A 26 -2.64 -14.92 15.06
C SER A 26 -2.06 -15.33 16.41
N ILE A 27 -0.74 -15.54 16.49
CA ILE A 27 -0.06 -15.95 17.72
C ILE A 27 -0.26 -14.92 18.83
N ARG A 28 -0.12 -13.63 18.51
CA ARG A 28 -0.17 -12.54 19.51
C ARG A 28 -1.56 -12.23 20.02
N THR A 29 -2.57 -12.44 19.19
CA THR A 29 -3.98 -12.16 19.55
C THR A 29 -4.71 -13.39 20.07
N GLY A 30 -4.15 -14.59 19.89
CA GLY A 30 -4.80 -15.86 20.23
C GLY A 30 -5.91 -16.27 19.26
N ILE A 31 -6.08 -15.56 18.14
CA ILE A 31 -7.08 -15.86 17.11
C ILE A 31 -6.54 -16.95 16.19
N GLN A 32 -7.18 -18.13 16.19
CA GLN A 32 -6.79 -19.23 15.31
C GLN A 32 -7.23 -18.96 13.87
N LEU A 33 -6.27 -18.90 12.95
CA LEU A 33 -6.52 -18.68 11.53
C LEU A 33 -5.56 -19.50 10.66
N GLN A 34 -5.96 -19.71 9.42
CA GLN A 34 -5.11 -20.17 8.33
C GLN A 34 -5.04 -19.04 7.31
N TYR A 35 -3.83 -18.61 6.94
CA TYR A 35 -3.61 -17.56 5.96
C TYR A 35 -2.72 -18.07 4.82
N ASP A 36 -3.31 -18.28 3.64
CA ASP A 36 -2.58 -18.80 2.48
C ASP A 36 -2.32 -17.73 1.41
N ALA A 37 -1.34 -17.97 0.56
CA ALA A 37 -1.12 -17.21 -0.67
C ALA A 37 -1.73 -17.94 -1.86
N TYR A 38 -2.68 -17.31 -2.54
CA TYR A 38 -3.40 -17.87 -3.68
C TYR A 38 -2.97 -17.19 -4.97
N GLU A 39 -2.31 -17.94 -5.86
CA GLU A 39 -1.99 -17.47 -7.19
C GLU A 39 -3.19 -17.70 -8.10
N VAL A 40 -3.82 -16.61 -8.54
CA VAL A 40 -5.09 -16.68 -9.31
C VAL A 40 -4.94 -15.82 -10.56
N PRO A 41 -5.19 -16.34 -11.76
CA PRO A 41 -5.15 -15.53 -12.97
C PRO A 41 -6.39 -14.63 -13.08
N PRO A 42 -6.32 -13.47 -13.77
CA PRO A 42 -7.42 -12.49 -13.82
C PRO A 42 -8.77 -13.07 -14.24
N GLU A 43 -8.78 -14.00 -15.20
CA GLU A 43 -9.98 -14.67 -15.71
C GLU A 43 -10.68 -15.57 -14.68
N ALA A 44 -9.97 -16.02 -13.65
CA ALA A 44 -10.51 -16.88 -12.60
C ALA A 44 -10.82 -16.12 -11.30
N LEU A 45 -10.52 -14.83 -11.23
CA LEU A 45 -10.58 -14.04 -10.00
C LEU A 45 -11.97 -14.04 -9.34
N ASP A 46 -13.01 -13.71 -10.11
CA ASP A 46 -14.36 -13.58 -9.58
C ASP A 46 -14.91 -14.92 -9.05
N GLY A 47 -14.69 -15.99 -9.81
CA GLY A 47 -15.06 -17.35 -9.42
C GLY A 47 -14.32 -17.80 -8.16
N PHE A 48 -13.02 -17.49 -8.06
CA PHE A 48 -12.22 -17.77 -6.88
C PHE A 48 -12.75 -17.05 -5.64
N ILE A 49 -12.94 -15.73 -5.71
CA ILE A 49 -13.42 -14.91 -4.58
C ILE A 49 -14.79 -15.41 -4.12
N THR A 50 -15.71 -15.62 -5.06
CA THR A 50 -17.07 -16.07 -4.77
C THR A 50 -17.06 -17.43 -4.07
N ASN A 51 -16.28 -18.39 -4.57
CA ASN A 51 -16.20 -19.72 -3.96
C ASN A 51 -15.49 -19.69 -2.61
N PHE A 52 -14.43 -18.89 -2.47
CA PHE A 52 -13.70 -18.74 -1.20
C PHE A 52 -14.63 -18.32 -0.06
N PHE A 53 -15.48 -17.31 -0.28
CA PHE A 53 -16.43 -16.85 0.73
C PHE A 53 -17.62 -17.81 0.92
N LYS A 54 -18.13 -18.45 -0.15
CA LYS A 54 -19.16 -19.50 -0.03
C LYS A 54 -18.70 -20.68 0.81
N ASP A 55 -17.43 -21.02 0.75
CA ASP A 55 -16.80 -22.12 1.50
C ASP A 55 -16.41 -21.71 2.94
N GLY A 56 -16.94 -20.60 3.46
CA GLY A 56 -16.69 -20.13 4.82
C GLY A 56 -15.40 -19.32 5.00
N GLY A 57 -14.81 -18.81 3.92
CA GLY A 57 -13.73 -17.83 3.97
C GLY A 57 -14.13 -16.59 4.76
N HIS A 58 -13.23 -16.09 5.61
CA HIS A 58 -13.47 -14.96 6.49
C HIS A 58 -13.02 -13.63 5.89
N GLY A 59 -11.93 -13.65 5.10
CA GLY A 59 -11.32 -12.44 4.54
C GLY A 59 -10.20 -12.74 3.56
N LEU A 60 -9.98 -11.82 2.62
CA LEU A 60 -8.91 -11.90 1.64
C LEU A 60 -8.21 -10.55 1.54
N ASN A 61 -6.88 -10.53 1.56
CA ASN A 61 -6.14 -9.42 0.96
C ASN A 61 -6.03 -9.62 -0.55
N ILE A 62 -6.03 -8.52 -1.29
CA ILE A 62 -5.94 -8.50 -2.74
C ILE A 62 -4.73 -7.66 -3.13
N THR A 63 -3.85 -8.22 -3.96
CA THR A 63 -2.69 -7.51 -4.51
C THR A 63 -2.73 -7.47 -6.04
N LEU A 64 -1.67 -6.95 -6.65
CA LEU A 64 -1.53 -6.87 -8.10
C LEU A 64 -1.75 -8.25 -8.75
N PRO A 65 -2.42 -8.31 -9.92
CA PRO A 65 -3.04 -7.21 -10.66
C PRO A 65 -4.52 -6.95 -10.27
N HIS A 66 -5.01 -7.57 -9.21
CA HIS A 66 -6.45 -7.81 -8.98
C HIS A 66 -7.20 -6.70 -8.24
N LYS A 67 -6.50 -5.72 -7.67
CA LYS A 67 -7.10 -4.69 -6.79
C LYS A 67 -8.28 -3.93 -7.41
N LYS A 68 -8.31 -3.73 -8.74
CA LYS A 68 -9.45 -3.10 -9.41
C LYS A 68 -10.56 -4.11 -9.74
N ALA A 69 -10.18 -5.28 -10.25
CA ALA A 69 -11.12 -6.28 -10.73
C ALA A 69 -11.92 -6.96 -9.60
N CYS A 70 -11.35 -7.07 -8.39
CA CYS A 70 -12.01 -7.72 -7.25
C CYS A 70 -13.28 -7.00 -6.76
N ILE A 71 -13.44 -5.71 -7.10
CA ILE A 71 -14.62 -4.91 -6.72
C ILE A 71 -15.90 -5.50 -7.31
N ALA A 72 -15.82 -6.12 -8.48
CA ALA A 72 -16.98 -6.76 -9.13
C ALA A 72 -17.60 -7.88 -8.27
N SER A 73 -16.81 -8.50 -7.40
CA SER A 73 -17.27 -9.55 -6.48
C SER A 73 -17.81 -9.01 -5.15
N ALA A 74 -17.68 -7.71 -4.88
CA ALA A 74 -18.09 -7.09 -3.63
C ALA A 74 -19.55 -6.60 -3.68
N HIS A 75 -20.22 -6.69 -2.53
CA HIS A 75 -21.62 -6.25 -2.36
C HIS A 75 -21.71 -4.87 -1.71
N VAL A 76 -20.70 -4.49 -0.93
CA VAL A 76 -20.59 -3.18 -0.28
C VAL A 76 -19.18 -2.68 -0.46
N LEU A 77 -19.05 -1.42 -0.87
CA LEU A 77 -17.78 -0.73 -0.99
C LEU A 77 -17.67 0.29 0.14
N SER A 78 -16.50 0.39 0.75
CA SER A 78 -16.20 1.54 1.60
C SER A 78 -16.03 2.80 0.77
N LYS A 79 -16.13 3.97 1.42
CA LYS A 79 -15.92 5.28 0.78
C LYS A 79 -14.54 5.37 0.12
N ASP A 80 -13.52 4.77 0.73
CA ASP A 80 -12.18 4.76 0.17
C ASP A 80 -12.11 3.90 -1.10
N VAL A 81 -12.79 2.75 -1.15
CA VAL A 81 -12.87 1.93 -2.36
C VAL A 81 -13.67 2.61 -3.47
N GLU A 82 -14.77 3.29 -3.14
CA GLU A 82 -15.54 4.09 -4.11
C GLU A 82 -14.65 5.17 -4.75
N LEU A 83 -13.86 5.88 -3.95
CA LEU A 83 -12.94 6.91 -4.42
C LEU A 83 -11.76 6.33 -5.22
N LEU A 84 -11.16 5.24 -4.75
CA LEU A 84 -9.99 4.62 -5.36
C LEU A 84 -10.33 3.82 -6.62
N SER A 85 -11.57 3.34 -6.75
CA SER A 85 -11.93 2.28 -7.70
C SER A 85 -10.97 1.09 -7.63
N ALA A 86 -10.47 0.80 -6.42
CA ALA A 86 -9.60 -0.32 -6.10
C ALA A 86 -9.76 -0.73 -4.63
N ALA A 87 -9.65 -2.03 -4.34
CA ALA A 87 -9.67 -2.60 -2.99
C ALA A 87 -8.47 -3.52 -2.78
N ASN A 88 -7.93 -3.55 -1.56
CA ASN A 88 -6.86 -4.47 -1.15
C ASN A 88 -7.30 -5.44 -0.03
N THR A 89 -8.53 -5.29 0.48
CA THR A 89 -9.07 -6.08 1.59
C THR A 89 -10.53 -6.39 1.32
N LEU A 90 -10.89 -7.67 1.38
CA LEU A 90 -12.27 -8.16 1.30
C LEU A 90 -12.62 -8.85 2.61
N THR A 91 -13.84 -8.62 3.08
CA THR A 91 -14.35 -9.20 4.33
C THR A 91 -15.65 -9.94 4.07
N GLY A 92 -15.72 -11.20 4.51
CA GLY A 92 -16.94 -11.98 4.51
C GLY A 92 -17.82 -11.59 5.69
N LYS A 93 -19.06 -11.18 5.41
CA LYS A 93 -20.10 -10.93 6.41
C LYS A 93 -21.27 -11.89 6.20
N GLU A 94 -22.06 -12.09 7.25
CA GLU A 94 -23.24 -12.97 7.22
C GLU A 94 -22.91 -14.41 6.77
N GLY A 95 -21.76 -14.94 7.21
CA GLY A 95 -21.27 -16.26 6.83
C GLY A 95 -20.84 -16.35 5.36
N GLY A 96 -20.30 -15.27 4.81
CA GLY A 96 -19.80 -15.21 3.42
C GLY A 96 -20.85 -14.83 2.37
N LYS A 97 -22.11 -14.61 2.78
CA LYS A 97 -23.19 -14.18 1.87
C LYS A 97 -23.02 -12.75 1.36
N LYS A 98 -22.31 -11.93 2.12
CA LYS A 98 -22.09 -10.52 1.80
C LYS A 98 -20.60 -10.24 1.86
N ILE A 99 -20.05 -9.68 0.79
CA ILE A 99 -18.63 -9.34 0.68
C ILE A 99 -18.51 -7.82 0.79
N VAL A 100 -17.72 -7.34 1.74
CA VAL A 100 -17.39 -5.93 1.90
C VAL A 100 -15.98 -5.70 1.36
N ALA A 101 -15.78 -4.65 0.57
CA ALA A 101 -14.49 -4.26 0.04
C ALA A 101 -13.96 -2.99 0.71
N ASP A 102 -12.70 -3.06 1.14
CA ASP A 102 -11.95 -2.02 1.83
C ASP A 102 -10.57 -1.83 1.19
N SER A 103 -9.96 -0.69 1.50
CA SER A 103 -8.59 -0.36 1.10
C SER A 103 -7.80 0.14 2.31
N THR A 104 -6.79 -0.61 2.71
CA THR A 104 -5.96 -0.33 3.89
C THR A 104 -4.58 0.24 3.54
N ASP A 105 -4.21 0.28 2.25
CA ASP A 105 -2.89 0.76 1.81
C ASP A 105 -2.64 2.21 2.24
N GLY A 106 -3.58 3.12 1.96
CA GLY A 106 -3.45 4.54 2.29
C GLY A 106 -3.38 4.78 3.79
N ALA A 107 -4.24 4.11 4.57
CA ALA A 107 -4.20 4.17 6.04
C ALA A 107 -2.87 3.61 6.58
N GLY A 108 -2.38 2.50 6.02
CA GLY A 108 -1.10 1.91 6.38
C GLY A 108 0.08 2.84 6.12
N PHE A 109 0.07 3.56 4.99
CA PHE A 109 1.10 4.55 4.66
C PHE A 109 1.09 5.73 5.65
N ILE A 110 -0.08 6.29 5.95
CA ILE A 110 -0.20 7.39 6.92
C ILE A 110 0.27 6.96 8.30
N ARG A 111 -0.14 5.77 8.75
CA ARG A 111 0.27 5.25 10.05
C ARG A 111 1.78 5.04 10.16
N ASP A 112 2.41 4.59 9.10
CA ASP A 112 3.86 4.45 9.04
C ASP A 112 4.57 5.81 9.05
N CYS A 113 4.02 6.83 8.37
CA CYS A 113 4.53 8.19 8.46
C CYS A 113 4.47 8.72 9.90
N GLU A 114 3.35 8.51 10.61
CA GLU A 114 3.22 8.88 12.02
C GLU A 114 4.24 8.17 12.91
N ASP A 115 4.42 6.85 12.72
CA ASP A 115 5.40 6.04 13.49
C ASP A 115 6.84 6.54 13.30
N LYS A 116 7.14 7.01 12.08
CA LYS A 116 8.43 7.62 11.70
C LYS A 116 8.53 9.12 12.01
N ASN A 117 7.52 9.72 12.63
CA ASN A 117 7.42 11.16 12.90
C ASN A 117 7.50 12.06 11.64
N ILE A 118 7.04 11.55 10.49
CA ILE A 118 6.97 12.28 9.22
C ILE A 118 5.69 13.13 9.19
N GLN A 119 5.85 14.44 9.01
CA GLN A 119 4.74 15.39 8.92
C GLN A 119 4.27 15.55 7.48
N ILE A 120 2.95 15.55 7.25
CA ILE A 120 2.33 15.74 5.92
C ILE A 120 1.67 17.12 5.78
N LEU A 121 1.06 17.63 6.86
CA LEU A 121 0.37 18.91 6.87
C LEU A 121 1.31 20.04 6.41
N ASN A 122 0.85 20.88 5.49
CA ASN A 122 1.58 22.02 4.95
C ASN A 122 2.94 21.67 4.31
N LYS A 123 3.13 20.43 3.83
CA LYS A 123 4.34 20.01 3.12
C LYS A 123 4.20 20.00 1.60
N ASN A 124 5.29 20.27 0.88
CA ASN A 124 5.39 20.05 -0.56
C ASN A 124 5.87 18.63 -0.81
N ILE A 125 4.96 17.76 -1.23
CA ILE A 125 5.19 16.32 -1.39
C ILE A 125 5.19 15.98 -2.88
N ILE A 126 6.23 15.27 -3.33
CA ILE A 126 6.32 14.73 -4.67
C ILE A 126 6.11 13.22 -4.63
N ILE A 127 5.25 12.69 -5.50
CA ILE A 127 5.08 11.26 -5.73
C ILE A 127 5.67 10.91 -7.10
N LEU A 128 6.64 10.01 -7.11
CA LEU A 128 7.22 9.46 -8.33
C LEU A 128 6.42 8.25 -8.78
N GLY A 129 5.85 8.34 -9.98
CA GLY A 129 4.98 7.34 -10.57
C GLY A 129 3.51 7.72 -10.48
N ALA A 130 2.75 7.31 -11.50
CA ALA A 130 1.29 7.46 -11.57
C ALA A 130 0.56 6.10 -11.61
N GLY A 131 1.14 5.09 -10.95
CA GLY A 131 0.65 3.72 -10.93
C GLY A 131 -0.35 3.43 -9.80
N GLY A 132 -0.69 2.15 -9.63
CA GLY A 132 -1.63 1.70 -8.58
C GLY A 132 -1.18 2.03 -7.15
N ALA A 133 0.13 1.98 -6.88
CA ALA A 133 0.69 2.32 -5.56
C ALA A 133 0.53 3.83 -5.25
N SER A 134 0.75 4.70 -6.23
CA SER A 134 0.48 6.14 -6.10
C SER A 134 -1.02 6.37 -5.88
N GLN A 135 -1.86 5.73 -6.70
CA GLN A 135 -3.32 5.82 -6.60
C GLN A 135 -3.81 5.46 -5.19
N SER A 136 -3.26 4.43 -4.55
CA SER A 136 -3.71 3.96 -3.24
C SER A 136 -3.39 4.88 -2.07
N ILE A 137 -2.38 5.76 -2.19
CA ILE A 137 -1.96 6.65 -1.09
C ILE A 137 -2.42 8.11 -1.28
N ILE A 138 -2.61 8.56 -2.52
CA ILE A 138 -2.95 9.97 -2.86
C ILE A 138 -4.14 10.49 -2.04
N PRO A 139 -5.30 9.80 -1.98
CA PRO A 139 -6.42 10.32 -1.20
C PRO A 139 -6.13 10.47 0.28
N SER A 140 -5.34 9.57 0.85
CA SER A 140 -4.99 9.61 2.28
C SER A 140 -4.04 10.76 2.59
N ILE A 141 -3.07 11.01 1.71
CA ILE A 141 -2.17 12.17 1.81
C ILE A 141 -2.97 13.47 1.68
N ALA A 142 -3.83 13.57 0.67
CA ALA A 142 -4.61 14.78 0.40
C ALA A 142 -5.51 15.17 1.60
N LYS A 143 -6.11 14.19 2.29
CA LYS A 143 -6.93 14.42 3.50
C LYS A 143 -6.17 15.11 4.64
N LEU A 144 -4.85 14.99 4.71
CA LEU A 144 -4.01 15.61 5.74
C LEU A 144 -3.56 17.04 5.40
N GLY A 145 -3.93 17.56 4.22
CA GLY A 145 -3.66 18.94 3.84
C GLY A 145 -2.19 19.27 3.58
N PRO A 146 -1.50 18.57 2.66
CA PRO A 146 -0.20 19.04 2.19
C PRO A 146 -0.33 20.43 1.55
N ALA A 147 0.75 21.22 1.57
CA ALA A 147 0.78 22.50 0.87
C ALA A 147 0.67 22.29 -0.65
N LYS A 148 1.38 21.27 -1.15
CA LYS A 148 1.30 20.82 -2.55
C LYS A 148 1.47 19.31 -2.62
N LEU A 149 0.67 18.67 -3.47
CA LEU A 149 0.84 17.27 -3.82
C LEU A 149 1.15 17.17 -5.31
N LEU A 150 2.42 16.92 -5.62
CA LEU A 150 2.95 16.89 -6.96
C LEU A 150 3.15 15.44 -7.42
N VAL A 151 2.97 15.20 -8.71
CA VAL A 151 3.20 13.90 -9.32
C VAL A 151 4.17 14.07 -10.46
N ASP A 152 5.21 13.23 -10.47
CA ASP A 152 6.09 13.08 -11.61
C ASP A 152 6.02 11.66 -12.18
N ASN A 153 5.94 11.55 -13.50
CA ASN A 153 5.88 10.27 -14.17
C ASN A 153 6.36 10.39 -15.62
N ARG A 154 7.25 9.49 -16.03
CA ARG A 154 7.84 9.42 -17.39
C ARG A 154 6.81 9.48 -18.51
N THR A 155 5.62 8.92 -18.31
CA THR A 155 4.54 8.93 -19.31
C THR A 155 3.43 9.90 -18.88
N LYS A 156 3.39 11.10 -19.49
CA LYS A 156 2.42 12.15 -19.14
C LYS A 156 0.96 11.72 -19.25
N ASN A 157 0.62 10.85 -20.20
CA ASN A 157 -0.74 10.31 -20.30
C ASN A 157 -1.21 9.59 -19.01
N LYS A 158 -0.30 8.94 -18.26
CA LYS A 158 -0.66 8.31 -16.99
C LYS A 158 -0.94 9.33 -15.90
N THR A 159 -0.23 10.46 -15.89
CA THR A 159 -0.47 11.59 -14.98
C THR A 159 -1.86 12.19 -15.24
N ASN A 160 -2.22 12.42 -16.51
CA ASN A 160 -3.55 12.92 -16.88
C ASN A 160 -4.66 11.96 -16.43
N SER A 161 -4.49 10.65 -16.67
CA SER A 161 -5.46 9.65 -16.19
C SER A 161 -5.60 9.64 -14.67
N LEU A 162 -4.49 9.84 -13.94
CA LEU A 162 -4.49 9.92 -12.49
C LEU A 162 -5.25 11.17 -11.99
N PHE A 163 -5.05 12.32 -12.64
CA PHE A 163 -5.73 13.57 -12.26
C PHE A 163 -7.22 13.48 -12.54
N ASN A 164 -7.61 12.88 -13.67
CA ASN A 164 -9.01 12.61 -13.99
C ASN A 164 -9.67 11.61 -13.03
N GLN A 165 -8.90 10.71 -12.41
CA GLN A 165 -9.41 9.80 -11.39
C GLN A 165 -9.72 10.53 -10.07
N PHE A 166 -8.99 11.62 -9.77
CA PHE A 166 -9.13 12.37 -8.53
C PHE A 166 -9.37 13.87 -8.80
N PRO A 167 -10.49 14.25 -9.46
CA PRO A 167 -10.71 15.62 -9.90
C PRO A 167 -10.83 16.64 -8.76
N GLU A 168 -11.26 16.18 -7.58
CA GLU A 168 -11.41 17.01 -6.38
C GLU A 168 -10.10 17.16 -5.58
N ILE A 169 -9.05 16.40 -5.93
CA ILE A 169 -7.74 16.51 -5.29
C ILE A 169 -6.87 17.44 -6.15
N PRO A 170 -6.30 18.53 -5.58
CA PRO A 170 -5.47 19.49 -6.32
C PRO A 170 -4.06 18.92 -6.59
N LEU A 171 -4.01 17.83 -7.35
CA LEU A 171 -2.78 17.24 -7.89
C LEU A 171 -2.13 18.21 -8.87
N LEU A 172 -0.81 18.33 -8.79
CA LEU A 172 0.00 19.14 -9.70
C LEU A 172 0.99 18.28 -10.47
N ASP A 173 1.18 18.56 -11.75
CA ASP A 173 2.34 18.03 -12.47
C ASP A 173 3.60 18.75 -11.99
N LEU A 174 4.68 18.01 -11.85
CA LEU A 174 5.97 18.54 -11.42
C LEU A 174 6.56 19.57 -12.40
N ASP A 175 6.28 19.49 -13.71
CA ASP A 175 7.02 20.15 -14.82
C ASP A 175 7.28 21.67 -14.67
N ASN A 176 6.63 22.35 -13.73
CA ASN A 176 6.80 23.80 -13.50
C ASN A 176 6.93 24.18 -12.01
N PHE A 177 7.20 23.22 -11.13
CA PHE A 177 7.37 23.50 -9.71
C PHE A 177 8.79 23.93 -9.39
N ASN A 178 8.94 25.19 -9.00
CA ASN A 178 10.18 25.76 -8.47
C ASN A 178 9.94 26.17 -7.01
N GLY A 179 10.25 25.30 -6.07
CA GLY A 179 10.06 25.54 -4.64
C GLY A 179 10.75 24.49 -3.78
N PRO A 180 10.75 24.66 -2.44
CA PRO A 180 11.32 23.68 -1.53
C PRO A 180 10.50 22.39 -1.58
N ILE A 181 11.19 21.25 -1.48
CA ILE A 181 10.61 19.92 -1.49
C ILE A 181 10.81 19.34 -0.09
N ASP A 182 9.71 19.02 0.60
CA ASP A 182 9.79 18.46 1.95
C ASP A 182 9.87 16.93 1.93
N MET A 183 9.22 16.29 0.95
CA MET A 183 9.14 14.84 0.86
C MET A 183 9.05 14.36 -0.58
N VAL A 184 9.80 13.30 -0.90
CA VAL A 184 9.75 12.56 -2.16
C VAL A 184 9.37 11.12 -1.87
N ILE A 185 8.26 10.67 -2.46
CA ILE A 185 7.73 9.31 -2.33
C ILE A 185 7.99 8.57 -3.65
N ASN A 186 8.85 7.56 -3.63
CA ASN A 186 9.00 6.66 -4.76
C ASN A 186 7.89 5.59 -4.76
N ALA A 187 6.96 5.71 -5.69
CA ALA A 187 5.89 4.73 -5.94
C ALA A 187 6.09 3.99 -7.28
N THR A 188 7.28 4.05 -7.86
CA THR A 188 7.61 3.34 -9.10
C THR A 188 8.12 1.93 -8.83
N SER A 189 7.80 1.00 -9.73
CA SER A 189 8.41 -0.34 -9.74
C SER A 189 9.76 -0.36 -10.47
N ALA A 190 10.24 0.79 -10.96
CA ALA A 190 11.31 0.89 -11.95
C ALA A 190 12.73 0.80 -11.37
N GLY A 191 12.88 0.79 -10.04
CA GLY A 191 14.17 0.78 -9.35
C GLY A 191 14.65 -0.58 -8.83
N LEU A 192 13.92 -1.68 -9.03
CA LEU A 192 14.28 -2.97 -8.42
C LEU A 192 15.45 -3.69 -9.11
N ALA A 193 15.90 -3.27 -10.29
CA ALA A 193 16.87 -4.01 -11.10
C ALA A 193 18.01 -3.18 -11.71
N GLY A 194 18.19 -1.90 -11.32
CA GLY A 194 19.22 -1.04 -11.91
C GLY A 194 19.46 0.27 -11.13
N SER A 195 20.32 1.14 -11.66
CA SER A 195 20.58 2.47 -11.09
C SER A 195 19.34 3.35 -11.17
N PHE A 196 19.01 4.01 -10.07
CA PHE A 196 17.98 5.05 -10.03
C PHE A 196 18.64 6.41 -10.27
N ASP A 197 18.08 7.19 -11.18
CA ASP A 197 18.41 8.59 -11.34
C ASP A 197 17.14 9.38 -11.63
N TRP A 198 17.01 10.52 -10.99
CA TRP A 198 15.87 11.42 -11.12
C TRP A 198 16.39 12.84 -11.28
N ASP A 199 16.21 13.36 -12.48
CA ASP A 199 16.72 14.66 -12.93
C ASP A 199 15.92 15.83 -12.34
N ILE A 200 15.89 15.97 -11.00
CA ILE A 200 15.50 17.23 -10.36
C ILE A 200 16.74 17.97 -9.90
N ILE A 201 16.85 19.22 -10.36
CA ILE A 201 18.02 20.06 -10.14
C ILE A 201 17.80 21.04 -8.97
N HIS A 202 16.55 21.23 -8.47
CA HIS A 202 16.23 22.29 -7.51
C HIS A 202 15.17 21.90 -6.46
N GLY A 203 15.30 22.45 -5.24
CA GLY A 203 14.30 22.34 -4.18
C GLY A 203 14.56 21.25 -3.13
N LEU A 204 15.44 20.30 -3.42
CA LEU A 204 15.92 19.31 -2.45
C LEU A 204 16.97 19.93 -1.52
N ASP A 205 16.98 19.49 -0.26
CA ASP A 205 17.97 19.84 0.74
C ASP A 205 18.23 18.67 1.72
N LYS A 206 19.07 18.93 2.72
CA LYS A 206 19.45 17.94 3.73
C LYS A 206 18.32 17.51 4.68
N GLU A 207 17.22 18.26 4.73
CA GLU A 207 16.04 17.98 5.56
C GLU A 207 14.95 17.26 4.76
N THR A 208 15.10 17.17 3.43
CA THR A 208 14.15 16.48 2.56
C THR A 208 14.03 15.01 2.94
N ILE A 209 12.79 14.53 3.05
CA ILE A 209 12.47 13.14 3.37
C ILE A 209 12.34 12.33 2.09
N PHE A 210 13.00 11.19 2.01
CA PHE A 210 12.87 10.24 0.91
C PHE A 210 12.21 8.96 1.43
N TYR A 211 11.06 8.62 0.86
CA TYR A 211 10.29 7.44 1.23
C TYR A 211 10.11 6.53 0.02
N ASP A 212 10.60 5.30 0.08
CA ASP A 212 10.33 4.29 -0.95
C ASP A 212 9.15 3.43 -0.53
N LEU A 213 8.12 3.29 -1.37
CA LEU A 213 7.05 2.33 -1.09
C LEU A 213 7.54 0.88 -1.19
N SER A 214 8.68 0.66 -1.84
CA SER A 214 9.35 -0.63 -1.90
C SER A 214 10.00 -0.99 -0.56
N TYR A 215 10.14 -2.29 -0.33
CA TYR A 215 10.80 -2.83 0.85
C TYR A 215 11.58 -4.09 0.48
N GLY A 216 12.59 -4.42 1.28
CA GLY A 216 13.43 -5.59 1.05
C GLY A 216 14.62 -5.63 2.03
N PRO A 217 15.41 -6.71 1.99
CA PRO A 217 16.56 -6.87 2.89
C PRO A 217 17.70 -5.90 2.57
N SER A 218 17.78 -5.42 1.33
CA SER A 218 18.79 -4.47 0.88
C SER A 218 18.17 -3.11 0.61
N GLU A 219 18.95 -2.05 0.84
CA GLU A 219 18.57 -0.69 0.46
C GLU A 219 18.31 -0.59 -1.05
N THR A 220 17.22 0.08 -1.44
CA THR A 220 16.84 0.23 -2.85
C THR A 220 17.75 1.23 -3.57
N PRO A 221 17.91 1.13 -4.90
CA PRO A 221 18.64 2.12 -5.68
C PRO A 221 18.13 3.56 -5.50
N PHE A 222 16.82 3.76 -5.30
CA PHE A 222 16.26 5.07 -4.99
C PHE A 222 16.77 5.62 -3.65
N LEU A 223 16.74 4.80 -2.59
CA LEU A 223 17.27 5.22 -1.28
C LEU A 223 18.79 5.37 -1.29
N GLN A 224 19.51 4.59 -2.10
CA GLN A 224 20.96 4.79 -2.30
C GLN A 224 21.23 6.15 -2.95
N TRP A 225 20.56 6.47 -4.05
CA TRP A 225 20.62 7.76 -4.73
C TRP A 225 20.26 8.93 -3.79
N ALA A 226 19.19 8.77 -3.00
CA ALA A 226 18.75 9.78 -2.03
C ALA A 226 19.80 10.13 -0.97
N SER A 227 20.72 9.21 -0.66
CA SER A 227 21.81 9.45 0.32
C SER A 227 22.74 10.58 -0.06
N SER A 228 22.80 10.94 -1.35
CA SER A 228 23.59 12.07 -1.82
C SER A 228 22.99 13.43 -1.44
N TYR A 229 21.73 13.45 -1.00
CA TYR A 229 20.98 14.66 -0.63
C TYR A 229 20.67 14.74 0.86
N SER A 230 20.16 13.65 1.46
CA SER A 230 19.62 13.64 2.82
C SER A 230 19.83 12.30 3.52
N THR A 231 19.92 12.35 4.86
CA THR A 231 19.92 11.17 5.72
C THR A 231 18.52 10.68 6.08
N HIS A 232 17.46 11.46 5.80
CA HIS A 232 16.08 11.14 6.14
C HIS A 232 15.45 10.20 5.11
N LYS A 233 15.81 8.92 5.20
CA LYS A 233 15.44 7.88 4.24
C LYS A 233 14.62 6.78 4.90
N PHE A 234 13.53 6.38 4.27
CA PHE A 234 12.60 5.39 4.81
C PHE A 234 12.12 4.40 3.74
N ASP A 235 12.02 3.13 4.10
CA ASP A 235 11.47 2.06 3.28
C ASP A 235 9.97 1.83 3.57
N GLY A 236 9.32 1.05 2.71
CA GLY A 236 7.88 0.79 2.75
C GLY A 236 7.47 -0.35 3.69
N ILE A 237 8.39 -0.90 4.49
CA ILE A 237 8.09 -2.07 5.32
C ILE A 237 7.03 -1.76 6.38
N GLY A 238 7.06 -0.56 6.95
CA GLY A 238 6.05 -0.17 7.94
C GLY A 238 4.67 -0.04 7.31
N MET A 239 4.56 0.57 6.11
CA MET A 239 3.31 0.59 5.35
C MET A 239 2.76 -0.83 5.12
N LEU A 240 3.60 -1.80 4.75
CA LEU A 240 3.21 -3.21 4.58
C LEU A 240 2.64 -3.80 5.89
N ILE A 241 3.28 -3.53 7.02
CA ILE A 241 2.85 -4.05 8.33
C ILE A 241 1.54 -3.40 8.76
N PHE A 242 1.42 -2.07 8.66
CA PHE A 242 0.24 -1.36 9.11
C PHE A 242 -0.98 -1.62 8.22
N GLN A 243 -0.83 -1.74 6.90
CA GLN A 243 -1.97 -2.11 6.05
C GLN A 243 -2.51 -3.52 6.39
N ALA A 244 -1.63 -4.45 6.79
CA ALA A 244 -2.00 -5.79 7.22
C ALA A 244 -2.65 -5.78 8.62
N ALA A 245 -2.18 -4.90 9.50
CA ALA A 245 -2.80 -4.72 10.82
C ALA A 245 -4.23 -4.19 10.68
N TYR A 246 -4.45 -3.22 9.78
CA TYR A 246 -5.79 -2.71 9.49
C TYR A 246 -6.69 -3.76 8.83
N SER A 247 -6.18 -4.60 7.92
CA SER A 247 -7.01 -5.69 7.37
C SER A 247 -7.38 -6.70 8.44
N PHE A 248 -6.46 -7.03 9.35
CA PHE A 248 -6.73 -7.89 10.50
C PHE A 248 -7.78 -7.29 11.43
N GLU A 249 -7.70 -6.00 11.73
CA GLU A 249 -8.69 -5.28 12.54
C GLU A 249 -10.07 -5.28 11.88
N LEU A 250 -10.17 -5.09 10.56
CA LEU A 250 -11.45 -5.18 9.83
C LEU A 250 -12.11 -6.58 9.92
N TRP A 251 -11.29 -7.62 10.05
CA TRP A 251 -11.78 -9.00 10.14
C TRP A 251 -12.18 -9.40 11.55
N PHE A 252 -11.52 -8.87 12.57
CA PHE A 252 -11.62 -9.37 13.95
C PHE A 252 -12.01 -8.31 14.99
N ASP A 253 -12.12 -7.05 14.59
CA ASP A 253 -12.37 -5.89 15.46
C ASP A 253 -11.32 -5.78 16.60
N ILE A 254 -10.12 -6.30 16.36
CA ILE A 254 -8.99 -6.35 17.31
C ILE A 254 -7.72 -5.87 16.57
N PRO A 255 -7.11 -4.74 16.98
CA PRO A 255 -5.86 -4.29 16.41
C PRO A 255 -4.70 -5.19 16.87
N PRO A 256 -3.91 -5.79 15.96
CA PRO A 256 -2.78 -6.61 16.36
C PRO A 256 -1.54 -5.75 16.68
N PRO A 257 -0.63 -6.21 17.57
CA PRO A 257 0.63 -5.52 17.81
C PRO A 257 1.55 -5.61 16.59
N THR A 258 2.21 -4.50 16.21
CA THR A 258 3.01 -4.41 14.97
C THR A 258 4.53 -4.29 15.20
N ASN A 259 4.95 -3.84 16.38
CA ASN A 259 6.34 -3.49 16.72
C ASN A 259 7.39 -4.59 16.45
N HIS A 260 7.01 -5.85 16.57
CA HIS A 260 7.92 -7.01 16.45
C HIS A 260 7.99 -7.58 15.02
N ILE A 261 7.07 -7.20 14.13
CA ILE A 261 6.91 -7.84 12.83
C ILE A 261 8.12 -7.58 11.93
N LYS A 262 8.65 -6.36 11.92
CA LYS A 262 9.83 -6.01 11.10
C LYS A 262 11.01 -6.93 11.40
N GLU A 263 11.26 -7.23 12.67
CA GLU A 263 12.33 -8.14 13.05
C GLU A 263 12.09 -9.56 12.54
N ILE A 264 10.85 -10.07 12.61
CA ILE A 264 10.52 -11.43 12.18
C ILE A 264 10.68 -11.60 10.67
N LEU A 265 10.30 -10.59 9.89
CA LEU A 265 10.40 -10.63 8.44
C LEU A 265 11.86 -10.69 7.94
N PHE A 266 12.81 -10.15 8.70
CA PHE A 266 14.21 -10.10 8.30
C PHE A 266 15.15 -11.02 9.11
N LYS A 267 14.73 -11.55 10.26
CA LYS A 267 15.50 -12.57 11.03
C LYS A 267 15.53 -13.95 10.37
N ASN A 268 14.57 -14.26 9.50
CA ASN A 268 14.46 -15.58 8.86
C ASN A 268 15.25 -15.71 7.54
N ASN A 269 16.12 -14.74 7.22
CA ASN A 269 16.89 -14.70 5.97
C ASN A 269 18.41 -14.87 6.17
N ASP A 270 18.86 -15.19 7.40
CA ASP A 270 20.26 -15.55 7.72
C ASP A 270 20.42 -17.07 7.94
#